data_AF-A0A966IS88-F1
#
_entry.id   AF-A0A966IS88-F1
#
_cell.length_a   1.000
_cell.length_b   1.000
_cell.length_c   1.000
_cell.angle_alpha   90.00
_cell.angle_beta   90.00
_cell.angle_gamma   90.00
#
_symmetry.space_group_name_H-M   'P 1'
#
loop_
_entity.id
_entity.type
_entity.pdbx_description
1 polymer ?
#
loop_
_entity_poly.entity_id
_entity_poly.type
_entity_poly.pdbx_seq_one_letter_code
_entity_poly.pdbx_strand_id
1 'polypeptide(L)' 'MNYHHKTTSPKNVIVVGAGMGGLASAARLAKRGHRVSIYEATAELGGKCRTETIDGYKFDIGPSLLTLPAVYRDLFLKT' A
#
# COMPACT_ATOMS: atom_id res chain seq x y z
N MET A 1 15.06 -7.28 -16.48
CA MET A 1 15.70 -5.99 -16.80
C MET A 1 14.61 -4.92 -16.67
N ASN A 2 14.41 -4.36 -15.48
CA ASN A 2 13.28 -3.46 -15.20
C ASN A 2 13.70 -1.99 -15.34
N TYR A 3 13.49 -1.41 -16.52
CA TYR A 3 13.66 0.02 -16.78
C TYR A 3 12.49 0.82 -16.18
N HIS A 4 12.51 1.07 -14.87
CA HIS A 4 11.64 2.09 -14.30
C HIS A 4 12.31 3.45 -14.43
N HIS A 5 12.08 4.12 -15.56
CA HIS A 5 12.45 5.53 -15.68
C HIS A 5 11.66 6.35 -14.66
N LYS A 6 12.40 6.99 -13.75
CA LYS A 6 11.84 8.04 -12.90
C LYS A 6 11.34 9.18 -13.79
N THR A 7 10.24 9.80 -13.39
CA THR A 7 9.72 10.99 -14.06
C THR A 7 10.77 12.10 -14.05
N THR A 8 10.90 12.81 -15.17
CA THR A 8 11.67 14.06 -15.26
C THR A 8 10.86 15.26 -14.76
N SER A 9 9.57 15.07 -14.49
CA SER A 9 8.67 16.08 -13.90
C SER A 9 8.00 15.50 -12.65
N PRO A 10 8.67 15.55 -11.48
CA PRO A 10 8.08 15.16 -10.20
C PRO A 10 6.83 15.97 -9.88
N LYS A 11 5.85 15.31 -9.24
CA LYS A 11 4.61 15.94 -8.77
C LYS A 11 4.44 15.66 -7.28
N ASN A 12 3.75 16.55 -6.58
CA ASN A 12 3.25 16.30 -5.25
C ASN A 12 1.91 15.57 -5.39
N VAL A 13 1.81 14.37 -4.85
CA VAL A 13 0.59 13.55 -4.92
C VAL A 13 0.10 13.26 -3.52
N ILE A 14 -1.19 13.51 -3.30
CA ILE A 14 -1.86 13.17 -2.06
C ILE A 14 -2.67 11.89 -2.31
N VAL A 15 -2.44 10.88 -1.46
CA VAL A 15 -3.25 9.67 -1.39
C VAL A 15 -4.08 9.71 -0.11
N VAL A 16 -5.40 9.66 -0.24
CA VAL A 16 -6.33 9.66 0.90
C VAL A 16 -6.77 8.22 1.16
N GLY A 17 -6.50 7.74 2.38
CA GLY A 17 -6.72 6.37 2.83
C GLY A 17 -5.46 5.51 2.71
N ALA A 18 -5.02 4.92 3.82
CA ALA A 18 -3.88 4.03 3.91
C ALA A 18 -4.28 2.54 3.91
N GLY A 19 -5.35 2.18 3.20
CA GLY A 19 -5.66 0.80 2.87
C GLY A 19 -4.71 0.21 1.81
N MET A 20 -4.82 -1.09 1.55
CA MET A 20 -3.95 -1.81 0.59
C MET A 20 -3.81 -1.12 -0.78
N GLY A 21 -4.92 -0.64 -1.36
CA GLY A 21 -4.89 0.06 -2.65
C GLY A 21 -4.21 1.44 -2.59
N GLY A 22 -4.39 2.17 -1.48
CA GLY A 22 -3.76 3.47 -1.25
C GLY A 22 -2.25 3.32 -1.07
N LEU A 23 -1.83 2.39 -0.21
CA LEU A 23 -0.41 2.06 0.00
C LEU A 23 0.27 1.57 -1.28
N ALA A 24 -0.38 0.67 -2.03
CA ALA A 24 0.14 0.19 -3.31
C ALA A 24 0.29 1.30 -4.35
N SER A 25 -0.71 2.17 -4.47
CA SER A 25 -0.68 3.34 -5.36
C SER A 25 0.45 4.30 -4.97
N ALA A 26 0.54 4.62 -3.68
CA ALA A 26 1.55 5.53 -3.15
C ALA A 26 2.97 5.01 -3.42
N ALA A 27 3.21 3.73 -3.14
CA ALA A 27 4.52 3.11 -3.36
C ALA A 27 4.91 3.12 -4.85
N ARG A 28 3.99 2.79 -5.77
CA ARG A 28 4.25 2.83 -7.22
C ARG A 28 4.53 4.25 -7.73
N LEU A 29 3.81 5.24 -7.24
CA LEU A 29 4.03 6.65 -7.58
C LEU A 29 5.36 7.16 -7.04
N ALA A 30 5.72 6.79 -5.80
CA ALA A 30 7.01 7.11 -5.20
C ALA A 30 8.16 6.48 -5.98
N LYS A 31 8.05 5.21 -6.38
CA LYS A 31 9.05 4.55 -7.25
C LYS A 31 9.26 5.31 -8.56
N ARG A 32 8.15 5.81 -9.15
CA ARG A 32 8.20 6.63 -10.37
C ARG A 32 8.77 8.03 -10.17
N GLY A 33 9.14 8.43 -8.96
CA GLY A 33 9.83 9.69 -8.68
C GLY A 33 8.91 10.84 -8.27
N HIS A 34 7.65 10.57 -7.92
CA HIS A 34 6.77 11.58 -7.33
C HIS A 34 7.00 11.73 -5.83
N ARG A 35 6.67 12.90 -5.28
CA ARG A 35 6.62 13.14 -3.83
C ARG A 35 5.22 12.81 -3.36
N VAL A 36 5.07 11.76 -2.55
CA VAL A 36 3.75 11.25 -2.16
C VAL A 36 3.54 11.46 -0.67
N SER A 37 2.38 12.01 -0.31
CA SER A 37 1.89 12.09 1.07
C SER A 37 0.64 11.25 1.19
N ILE A 38 0.55 10.45 2.25
CA ILE A 38 -0.61 9.61 2.55
C ILE A 38 -1.30 10.20 3.78
N TYR A 39 -2.62 10.35 3.72
CA TYR A 39 -3.43 10.76 4.86
C TYR A 39 -4.43 9.65 5.18
N GLU A 40 -4.41 9.20 6.42
CA GLU A 40 -5.31 8.18 6.95
C GLU A 40 -6.10 8.80 8.09
N ALA A 41 -7.40 8.49 8.15
CA ALA A 41 -8.29 9.05 9.17
C ALA A 41 -8.10 8.36 10.53
N THR A 42 -7.63 7.12 10.52
CA THR A 42 -7.40 6.31 11.71
C THR A 42 -5.94 6.37 12.18
N ALA A 43 -5.67 5.88 13.39
CA ALA A 43 -4.30 5.83 13.94
C ALA A 43 -3.44 4.72 13.30
N GLU A 44 -4.05 3.81 12.55
CA GLU A 44 -3.39 2.62 12.01
C GLU A 44 -3.54 2.52 10.49
N LEU A 45 -2.51 1.97 9.86
CA LEU A 45 -2.53 1.70 8.41
C LEU A 45 -3.20 0.34 8.13
N GLY A 46 -3.40 0.03 6.84
CA GLY A 46 -3.92 -1.26 6.38
C GLY A 46 -5.41 -1.23 6.03
N GLY A 47 -6.15 -0.23 6.52
CA GLY A 47 -7.58 -0.07 6.24
C GLY A 47 -8.38 -1.27 6.72
N LYS A 48 -8.89 -2.10 5.80
CA LYS A 48 -9.58 -3.36 6.14
C LYS A 48 -8.62 -4.51 6.44
N CYS A 49 -7.36 -4.44 6.02
CA CYS A 49 -6.35 -5.46 6.30
C CYS A 49 -5.65 -5.14 7.61
N ARG A 50 -6.37 -5.24 8.73
CA ARG A 50 -5.86 -5.00 10.09
C ARG A 50 -5.96 -6.25 10.94
N THR A 51 -5.12 -6.26 11.97
CA THR A 51 -5.06 -7.32 12.99
C THR A 51 -5.35 -6.69 14.33
N GLU A 52 -6.33 -7.20 15.06
CA GLU A 52 -6.67 -6.77 16.41
C GLU A 52 -6.16 -7.78 17.44
N THR A 53 -5.84 -7.31 18.65
CA THR A 53 -5.50 -8.20 19.77
C THR A 53 -6.68 -8.28 20.73
N ILE A 54 -7.22 -9.47 20.93
CA ILE A 54 -8.37 -9.74 21.81
C ILE A 54 -7.94 -10.84 22.78
N ASP A 55 -7.98 -10.56 24.07
CA ASP A 55 -7.59 -11.48 25.15
C ASP A 55 -6.22 -12.14 24.96
N GLY A 56 -5.26 -11.40 24.40
CA GLY A 56 -3.90 -11.87 24.12
C GLY A 56 -3.72 -12.62 22.80
N TYR A 57 -4.80 -12.86 22.05
CA TYR A 57 -4.78 -13.50 20.73
C TYR A 57 -4.87 -12.47 19.62
N LYS A 58 -4.24 -12.74 18.48
CA LYS A 58 -4.28 -11.87 17.30
C LYS A 58 -5.29 -12.38 16.29
N PHE A 59 -6.16 -11.50 15.82
CA PHE A 59 -7.20 -11.79 14.84
C PHE A 59 -7.12 -10.83 13.67
N ASP A 60 -7.02 -11.35 12.45
CA ASP A 60 -7.21 -10.55 11.25
C ASP A 60 -8.70 -10.24 11.10
N ILE A 61 -9.06 -8.96 11.24
CA ILE A 61 -10.45 -8.48 11.18
C ILE A 61 -10.91 -8.16 9.74
N GLY A 62 -10.11 -8.59 8.77
CA GLY A 62 -10.19 -8.22 7.37
C GLY A 62 -10.43 -9.40 6.43
N PRO A 63 -10.02 -9.25 5.15
CA PRO A 63 -10.01 -10.37 4.21
C PRO A 63 -9.15 -11.52 4.73
N SER A 64 -9.70 -12.73 4.78
CA SER A 64 -9.03 -13.94 5.32
C SER A 64 -8.39 -14.82 4.24
N LEU A 65 -8.68 -14.59 2.96
CA LEU A 65 -8.19 -15.41 1.86
C LEU A 65 -7.54 -14.57 0.76
N LEU A 66 -6.33 -14.95 0.38
CA LEU A 66 -5.63 -14.42 -0.77
C LEU A 66 -5.74 -15.38 -1.96
N THR A 67 -6.70 -15.14 -2.84
CA THR A 67 -6.95 -16.01 -4.00
C THR A 67 -5.95 -15.81 -5.14
N LEU A 68 -5.34 -14.63 -5.24
CA LEU A 68 -4.41 -14.27 -6.32
C LEU A 68 -3.07 -13.72 -5.77
N PRO A 69 -2.20 -14.59 -5.22
CA PRO A 69 -0.93 -14.17 -4.63
C PRO A 69 0.03 -13.53 -5.65
N ALA A 70 -0.15 -13.80 -6.94
CA ALA A 70 0.66 -13.20 -8.00
C ALA A 70 0.55 -11.66 -8.04
N VAL A 71 -0.60 -11.08 -7.67
CA VAL A 71 -0.79 -9.62 -7.65
C VAL A 71 0.08 -8.95 -6.59
N TYR A 72 0.23 -9.58 -5.43
CA TYR A 72 1.07 -9.07 -4.35
C TYR A 72 2.54 -9.25 -4.69
N ARG A 73 2.93 -10.39 -5.28
CA ARG A 73 4.29 -10.56 -5.81
C ARG A 73 4.65 -9.49 -6.84
N ASP A 74 3.74 -9.18 -7.76
CA ASP A 74 3.94 -8.10 -8.73
C ASP A 74 4.20 -6.76 -8.05
N LEU A 75 3.40 -6.43 -7.02
CA LEU A 75 3.59 -5.21 -6.24
C LEU A 75 5.02 -5.13 -5.69
N PHE A 76 5.51 -6.15 -4.99
CA PHE A 76 6.84 -6.09 -4.38
C PHE A 76 8.00 -6.19 -5.39
N LEU A 77 7.81 -6.84 -6.54
CA LEU A 77 8.86 -6.96 -7.58
C LEU A 77 8.95 -5.74 -8.49
N LYS A 78 7.82 -5.04 -8.71
CA LYS A 78 7.72 -3.93 -9.66
C LYS A 78 7.50 -2.57 -9.00
N THR A 79 7.36 -2.51 -7.68
CA THR A 79 7.35 -1.26 -6.90
C THR A 79 8.71 -0.95 -6.28
#